data_AF-A0A4P7KXP7-F1
#
_entry.id   AF-A0A4P7KXP7-F1
#
_cell.length_a   1.000
_cell.length_b   1.000
_cell.length_c   1.000
_cell.angle_alpha   90.00
_cell.angle_beta   90.00
_cell.angle_gamma   90.00
#
_symmetry.space_group_name_H-M   'P 1'
#
loop_
_entity.id
_entity.type
_entity.pdbx_description
1 polymer ?
#
loop_
_entity_poly.entity_id
_entity_poly.type
_entity_poly.pdbx_seq_one_letter_code
_entity_poly.pdbx_strand_id
1 'polypeptide(L)'
;MLAHADEIRTQLQINAGLERELQLKALRQRFADQDFEITKRTTQMQQEAQNQILQMTMPKVDYDLMLEEQRVRDDFRNRRYQLDKEVSDKTSQLYAERTQFLAQEEQKQIEIVRAAALSKAKVAQDGERRSQRLAGFRCGNRKRV
;
A
#
# COMPACT_ATOMS: atom_id res chain seq x y z
N MET A 1 -64.58 -24.98 11.45
CA MET A 1 -63.51 -24.76 12.47
C MET A 1 -62.21 -25.52 12.19
N LEU A 2 -62.22 -26.68 11.49
CA LEU A 2 -60.98 -27.43 11.19
C LEU A 2 -60.06 -26.77 10.14
N ALA A 3 -60.62 -26.10 9.13
CA ALA A 3 -59.84 -25.46 8.06
C ALA A 3 -58.84 -24.40 8.55
N HIS A 4 -59.21 -23.61 9.56
CA HIS A 4 -58.33 -22.58 10.13
C HIS A 4 -57.16 -23.18 10.94
N ALA A 5 -57.32 -24.37 11.50
CA ALA A 5 -56.23 -25.04 12.23
C ALA A 5 -55.14 -25.55 11.27
N ASP A 6 -55.53 -25.98 10.06
CA ASP A 6 -54.60 -26.43 9.03
C ASP A 6 -53.87 -25.25 8.36
N GLU A 7 -54.56 -24.12 8.14
CA GLU A 7 -53.95 -22.85 7.69
C GLU A 7 -52.92 -22.33 8.71
N ILE A 8 -53.23 -22.39 10.02
CA ILE A 8 -52.28 -21.97 11.06
C ILE A 8 -51.07 -22.91 11.11
N ARG A 9 -51.28 -24.23 10.99
CA ARG A 9 -50.17 -25.20 10.96
C ARG A 9 -49.25 -25.00 9.77
N THR A 10 -49.82 -24.79 8.59
CA THR A 10 -49.03 -24.54 7.37
C THR A 10 -48.24 -23.24 7.48
N GLN A 11 -48.84 -22.17 8.01
CA GLN A 11 -48.12 -20.92 8.25
C GLN A 11 -46.99 -21.06 9.29
N LEU A 12 -47.19 -21.83 10.36
CA LEU A 12 -46.14 -22.11 11.35
C LEU A 12 -44.97 -22.91 10.74
N GLN A 13 -45.25 -23.85 9.84
CA GLN A 13 -44.21 -24.58 9.11
C GLN A 13 -43.40 -23.66 8.18
N ILE A 14 -44.08 -22.73 7.49
CA ILE A 14 -43.41 -21.71 6.66
C ILE A 14 -42.52 -20.81 7.52
N ASN A 15 -43.04 -20.32 8.65
CA ASN A 15 -42.29 -19.46 9.56
C ASN A 15 -41.05 -20.18 10.12
N ALA A 16 -41.18 -21.45 10.51
CA ALA A 16 -40.04 -22.24 10.97
C ALA A 16 -38.99 -22.47 9.85
N GLY A 17 -39.41 -22.58 8.59
CA GLY A 17 -38.52 -22.61 7.44
C GLY A 17 -37.77 -21.29 7.25
N LEU A 18 -38.48 -20.17 7.27
CA LEU A 18 -37.92 -18.83 7.14
C LEU A 18 -36.95 -18.48 8.28
N GLU A 19 -37.24 -18.88 9.52
CA GLU A 19 -36.34 -18.71 10.66
C GLU A 19 -35.01 -19.46 10.47
N ARG A 20 -35.06 -20.70 9.95
CA ARG A 20 -33.85 -21.47 9.63
C ARG A 20 -33.05 -20.82 8.51
N GLU A 21 -33.71 -20.31 7.47
CA GLU A 21 -33.04 -19.59 6.38
C GLU A 21 -32.38 -18.30 6.86
N LEU A 22 -33.04 -17.54 7.73
CA LEU A 22 -32.48 -16.33 8.34
C LEU A 22 -31.24 -16.65 9.19
N GLN A 23 -31.31 -17.71 10.00
CA GLN A 23 -30.15 -18.18 10.78
C GLN A 23 -29.00 -18.60 9.87
N LEU A 24 -29.28 -19.34 8.79
CA LEU A 24 -28.27 -19.75 7.82
C LEU A 24 -27.63 -18.55 7.10
N LYS A 25 -28.44 -17.56 6.73
CA LYS A 25 -27.97 -16.32 6.09
C LYS A 25 -27.08 -15.51 7.03
N ALA A 26 -27.49 -15.35 8.29
CA ALA A 26 -26.68 -14.67 9.31
C ALA A 26 -25.35 -15.40 9.55
N LEU A 27 -25.36 -16.74 9.57
CA LEU A 27 -24.14 -17.54 9.71
C LEU A 27 -23.20 -17.35 8.51
N ARG A 28 -23.72 -17.43 7.28
CA ARG A 28 -22.94 -17.17 6.05
C ARG A 28 -22.32 -15.78 6.05
N GLN A 29 -23.07 -14.78 6.50
CA GLN A 29 -22.56 -13.41 6.59
C GLN A 29 -21.39 -13.32 7.59
N ARG A 30 -21.52 -13.94 8.77
CA ARG A 30 -20.41 -13.99 9.76
C ARG A 30 -19.17 -14.67 9.21
N PHE A 31 -19.31 -15.76 8.46
CA PHE A 31 -18.18 -16.41 7.81
C PHE A 31 -17.53 -15.51 6.77
N ALA A 32 -18.32 -14.86 5.92
CA ALA A 32 -17.79 -13.92 4.93
C ALA A 32 -17.03 -12.76 5.58
N ASP A 33 -17.56 -12.20 6.68
CA ASP A 33 -16.90 -11.13 7.43
C ASP A 33 -15.58 -11.61 8.07
N GLN A 34 -15.57 -12.83 8.63
CA GLN A 34 -14.37 -13.44 9.20
C GLN A 34 -13.33 -13.75 8.13
N ASP A 35 -13.73 -14.32 7.00
CA ASP A 35 -12.84 -14.62 5.88
C ASP A 35 -12.22 -13.35 5.31
N PHE A 36 -12.99 -12.27 5.22
CA PHE A 36 -12.49 -10.97 4.81
C PHE A 36 -11.43 -10.44 5.79
N GLU A 37 -11.70 -10.47 7.09
CA GLU A 37 -10.76 -10.03 8.12
C GLU A 37 -9.48 -10.88 8.17
N ILE A 38 -9.60 -12.21 8.05
CA ILE A 38 -8.45 -13.13 7.99
C ILE A 38 -7.61 -12.84 6.75
N THR A 39 -8.25 -12.70 5.59
CA THR A 39 -7.56 -12.39 4.33
C THR A 39 -6.81 -11.07 4.45
N LYS A 40 -7.48 -10.02 4.92
CA LYS A 40 -6.89 -8.69 5.13
C LYS A 40 -5.69 -8.74 6.06
N ARG A 41 -5.81 -9.38 7.23
CA ARG A 41 -4.70 -9.55 8.20
C ARG A 41 -3.55 -10.35 7.60
N THR A 42 -3.84 -11.41 6.87
CA THR A 42 -2.81 -12.24 6.23
C THR A 42 -2.02 -11.45 5.19
N THR A 43 -2.69 -10.67 4.35
CA THR A 43 -2.02 -9.79 3.38
C THR A 43 -1.17 -8.73 4.08
N GLN A 44 -1.67 -8.11 5.15
CA GLN A 44 -0.91 -7.14 5.95
C GLN A 44 0.34 -7.79 6.58
N MET A 45 0.20 -8.94 7.24
CA MET A 45 1.33 -9.66 7.82
C MET A 45 2.37 -10.05 6.76
N GLN A 46 1.94 -10.50 5.58
CA GLN A 46 2.85 -10.82 4.47
C GLN A 46 3.62 -9.59 4.00
N GLN A 47 2.96 -8.44 3.87
CA GLN A 47 3.61 -7.18 3.50
C GLN A 47 4.60 -6.72 4.59
N GLU A 48 4.23 -6.81 5.86
CA GLU A 48 5.11 -6.46 6.98
C GLU A 48 6.35 -7.37 7.03
N ALA A 49 6.17 -8.68 6.86
CA ALA A 49 7.28 -9.64 6.80
C ALA A 49 8.21 -9.34 5.62
N GLN A 50 7.66 -9.03 4.44
CA GLN A 50 8.46 -8.60 3.29
C GLN A 50 9.24 -7.31 3.59
N ASN A 51 8.60 -6.32 4.22
CA ASN A 51 9.25 -5.07 4.59
C ASN A 51 10.40 -5.30 5.58
N GLN A 52 10.24 -6.19 6.57
CA GLN A 52 11.31 -6.55 7.50
C GLN A 52 12.48 -7.24 6.80
N ILE A 53 12.19 -8.19 5.90
CA ILE A 53 13.23 -8.86 5.10
C ILE A 53 14.00 -7.82 4.27
N LEU A 54 13.28 -6.89 3.63
CA LEU A 54 13.90 -5.83 2.83
C LEU A 54 14.78 -4.91 3.68
N GLN A 55 14.36 -4.53 4.89
CA GLN A 55 15.21 -3.75 5.81
C GLN A 55 16.51 -4.47 6.19
N MET A 56 16.48 -5.80 6.31
CA MET A 56 17.65 -6.59 6.71
C MET A 56 18.58 -6.93 5.55
N THR A 57 18.05 -7.12 4.34
CA THR A 57 18.79 -7.65 3.18
C THR A 57 19.24 -6.57 2.21
N MET A 58 18.55 -5.43 2.19
CA MET A 58 18.82 -4.33 1.26
C MET A 58 19.69 -3.25 1.92
N PRO A 59 20.61 -2.61 1.17
CA PRO A 59 21.28 -1.41 1.66
C PRO A 59 20.27 -0.36 2.09
N LYS A 60 20.48 0.27 3.26
CA LYS A 60 19.56 1.27 3.83
C LYS A 60 19.14 2.36 2.83
N VAL A 61 20.07 2.80 1.98
CA VAL A 61 19.81 3.83 0.96
C VAL A 61 18.76 3.36 -0.05
N ASP A 62 18.81 2.10 -0.46
CA ASP A 62 17.86 1.52 -1.43
C ASP A 62 16.50 1.25 -0.77
N TYR A 63 16.48 0.88 0.52
CA TYR A 63 15.25 0.74 1.28
C TYR A 63 14.53 2.08 1.48
N ASP A 64 15.27 3.13 1.86
CA ASP A 64 14.73 4.49 2.01
C ASP A 64 14.22 5.02 0.65
N LEU A 65 14.94 4.74 -0.45
CA LEU A 65 14.50 5.07 -1.80
C LEU A 65 13.18 4.37 -2.17
N MET A 66 13.08 3.08 -1.89
CA MET A 66 11.86 2.30 -2.15
C MET A 66 10.65 2.88 -1.41
N LEU A 67 10.82 3.26 -0.14
CA LEU A 67 9.75 3.84 0.68
C LEU A 67 9.29 5.20 0.11
N GLU A 68 10.22 6.06 -0.29
CA GLU A 68 9.89 7.35 -0.90
C GLU A 68 9.22 7.18 -2.27
N GLU A 69 9.66 6.22 -3.10
CA GLU A 69 8.97 5.90 -4.36
C GLU A 69 7.53 5.41 -4.13
N GLN A 70 7.32 4.55 -3.12
CA GLN A 70 5.98 4.10 -2.76
C GLN A 70 5.10 5.27 -2.32
N ARG A 71 5.63 6.16 -1.48
CA ARG A 71 4.91 7.36 -1.02
C ARG A 71 4.48 8.25 -2.19
N VAL A 72 5.38 8.52 -3.14
CA VAL A 72 5.06 9.30 -4.35
C VAL A 72 3.92 8.63 -5.13
N ARG A 73 4.02 7.31 -5.37
CA ARG A 73 2.97 6.57 -6.10
C ARG A 73 1.62 6.62 -5.39
N ASP A 74 1.59 6.49 -4.07
CA ASP A 74 0.37 6.57 -3.28
C ASP A 74 -0.26 7.97 -3.33
N ASP A 75 0.55 9.02 -3.25
CA ASP A 75 0.08 10.40 -3.40
C ASP A 75 -0.57 10.63 -4.78
N PHE A 76 0.05 10.15 -5.87
CA PHE A 76 -0.52 10.26 -7.22
C PHE A 76 -1.73 9.34 -7.45
N ARG A 77 -1.78 8.19 -6.78
CA ARG A 77 -2.99 7.34 -6.76
C ARG A 77 -4.15 8.07 -6.09
N ASN A 78 -3.91 8.73 -4.95
CA ASN A 78 -4.92 9.54 -4.27
C ASN A 78 -5.39 10.72 -5.13
N ARG A 79 -4.47 11.43 -5.80
CA ARG A 79 -4.83 12.52 -6.72
C ARG A 79 -5.69 12.06 -7.89
N ARG A 80 -5.36 10.92 -8.50
CA ARG A 80 -6.20 10.30 -9.54
C ARG A 80 -7.57 9.94 -9.00
N TYR A 81 -7.64 9.34 -7.81
CA TYR A 81 -8.91 9.02 -7.17
C TYR A 81 -9.78 10.26 -6.93
N GLN A 82 -9.18 11.39 -6.50
CA GLN A 82 -9.92 12.65 -6.35
C GLN A 82 -10.38 13.21 -7.71
N LEU A 83 -9.51 13.17 -8.73
CA LEU A 83 -9.89 13.59 -10.09
C LEU A 83 -11.08 12.79 -10.63
N ASP A 84 -11.06 11.46 -10.47
CA ASP A 84 -12.14 10.56 -10.86
C ASP A 84 -13.47 10.85 -10.13
N LYS A 85 -13.39 11.41 -8.93
CA LYS A 85 -14.55 11.76 -8.11
C LYS A 85 -15.12 13.13 -8.47
N GLU A 86 -14.25 14.09 -8.77
CA GLU A 86 -14.62 15.47 -9.10
C GLU A 86 -15.11 15.61 -10.54
N VAL A 87 -14.61 14.79 -11.46
CA VAL A 87 -14.97 14.86 -12.88
C VAL A 87 -16.02 13.81 -13.23
N SER A 88 -17.24 14.29 -13.50
CA SER A 88 -18.36 13.43 -13.91
C SER A 88 -18.22 12.93 -15.36
N ASP A 89 -17.64 13.74 -16.25
CA ASP A 89 -17.44 13.39 -17.66
C ASP A 89 -16.01 12.89 -17.91
N LYS A 90 -15.86 11.56 -17.87
CA LYS A 90 -14.59 10.85 -18.10
C LYS A 90 -14.20 10.76 -19.57
N THR A 91 -15.05 11.22 -20.49
CA THR A 91 -14.78 11.22 -21.94
C THR A 91 -14.26 12.56 -22.45
N SER A 92 -14.31 13.59 -21.60
CA SER A 92 -13.81 14.92 -21.91
C SER A 92 -12.30 14.93 -22.16
N GLN A 93 -11.86 15.73 -23.13
CA GLN A 93 -10.43 15.98 -23.40
C GLN A 93 -9.72 16.53 -22.16
N LEU A 94 -10.38 17.38 -21.38
CA LEU A 94 -9.81 17.94 -20.14
C LEU A 94 -9.46 16.85 -19.12
N TYR A 95 -10.28 15.81 -19.03
CA TYR A 95 -10.03 14.67 -18.15
C TYR A 95 -8.85 13.83 -18.63
N ALA A 96 -8.78 13.59 -19.94
CA ALA A 96 -7.65 12.88 -20.55
C ALA A 96 -6.33 13.63 -20.34
N GLU A 97 -6.31 14.95 -20.57
CA GLU A 97 -5.16 15.81 -20.35
C GLU A 97 -4.72 15.82 -18.88
N ARG A 98 -5.67 15.98 -17.94
CA ARG A 98 -5.35 15.95 -16.49
C ARG A 98 -4.80 14.60 -16.05
N THR A 99 -5.34 13.50 -16.58
CA THR A 99 -4.85 12.15 -16.28
C THR A 99 -3.43 11.95 -16.81
N GLN A 100 -3.15 12.39 -18.05
CA GLN A 100 -1.80 12.35 -18.62
C GLN A 100 -0.82 13.24 -17.86
N PHE A 101 -1.24 14.44 -17.47
CA PHE A 101 -0.43 15.35 -16.66
C PHE A 101 -0.04 14.72 -15.32
N LEU A 102 -1.00 14.12 -14.61
CA LEU A 102 -0.72 13.42 -13.35
C LEU A 102 0.26 12.26 -13.53
N ALA A 103 0.16 11.50 -14.64
CA ALA A 103 1.10 10.42 -14.94
C ALA A 103 2.52 10.94 -15.24
N GLN A 104 2.65 12.04 -15.97
CA GLN A 104 3.95 12.67 -16.24
C GLN A 104 4.58 13.23 -14.96
N GLU A 105 3.79 13.87 -14.12
CA GLU A 105 4.26 14.40 -12.84
C GLU A 105 4.66 13.29 -11.86
N GLU A 106 3.93 12.17 -11.83
CA GLU A 106 4.32 10.97 -11.08
C GLU A 106 5.71 10.49 -11.50
N GLN A 107 5.93 10.34 -12.81
CA GLN A 107 7.20 9.90 -13.36
C GLN A 107 8.34 10.86 -13.02
N LYS A 108 8.13 12.17 -13.18
CA LYS A 108 9.14 13.18 -12.83
C LYS A 108 9.50 13.14 -11.34
N GLN A 109 8.52 12.99 -10.45
CA GLN A 109 8.79 12.93 -9.02
C GLN A 109 9.57 11.67 -8.64
N ILE A 110 9.23 10.51 -9.23
CA ILE A 110 10.01 9.28 -9.05
C ILE A 110 11.46 9.49 -9.50
N GLU A 111 11.68 10.12 -10.66
CA GLU A 111 13.03 10.42 -11.17
C GLU A 111 13.82 11.36 -10.27
N ILE A 112 13.18 12.40 -9.73
CA ILE A 112 13.82 13.33 -8.77
C ILE A 112 14.24 12.57 -7.50
N VAL A 113 13.37 11.71 -6.97
CA VAL A 113 13.66 10.91 -5.78
C VAL A 113 14.84 9.96 -6.02
N ARG A 114 14.88 9.28 -7.18
CA ARG A 114 16.02 8.45 -7.60
C ARG A 114 17.31 9.25 -7.74
N ALA A 115 17.26 10.40 -8.42
CA ALA A 115 18.41 11.27 -8.60
C ALA A 115 18.94 11.81 -7.26
N ALA A 116 18.04 12.13 -6.32
CA ALA A 116 18.39 12.56 -4.97
C ALA A 116 19.05 11.43 -4.16
N ALA A 117 18.60 10.18 -4.30
CA ALA A 117 19.26 9.04 -3.65
C ALA A 117 20.67 8.82 -4.21
N LEU A 118 20.83 8.87 -5.54
CA LEU A 118 22.15 8.76 -6.20
C LEU A 118 23.11 9.88 -5.80
N SER A 119 22.61 11.12 -5.68
CA SER A 119 23.46 12.25 -5.25
C SER A 119 23.90 12.11 -3.79
N LYS A 120 23.01 11.69 -2.89
CA LYS A 120 23.36 11.38 -1.49
C LYS A 120 24.42 10.28 -1.40
N ALA A 121 24.30 9.22 -2.19
CA ALA A 121 25.27 8.14 -2.23
C ALA A 121 26.67 8.62 -2.68
N LYS A 122 26.73 9.50 -3.70
CA LYS A 122 28.00 10.10 -4.16
C LYS A 122 28.64 10.98 -3.09
N VAL A 123 27.85 11.81 -2.40
CA VAL A 123 28.35 12.67 -1.32
C VAL A 123 28.92 11.84 -0.16
N ALA A 124 28.27 10.72 0.20
CA ALA A 124 28.78 9.81 1.21
C ALA A 124 30.15 9.21 0.82
N GLN A 125 30.29 8.74 -0.43
CA GLN A 125 31.56 8.19 -0.93
C GLN A 125 32.69 9.24 -0.97
N ASP A 126 32.39 10.48 -1.36
CA ASP A 126 33.39 11.56 -1.36
C ASP A 126 33.81 11.97 0.06
N GLY A 127 32.87 11.94 1.02
CA GLY A 127 33.15 12.14 2.44
C GLY A 127 34.10 11.07 2.99
N GLU A 128 33.86 9.79 2.69
CA GLU A 128 34.73 8.68 3.08
C GLU A 128 36.13 8.80 2.47
N ARG A 129 36.23 9.12 1.17
CA ARG A 129 37.53 9.34 0.50
C ARG A 129 38.31 10.50 1.12
N ARG A 130 37.64 11.60 1.51
CA ARG A 130 38.29 12.72 2.21
C ARG A 130 38.76 12.31 3.61
N SER A 131 37.95 11.56 4.35
CA SER A 131 38.30 11.05 5.68
C SER A 131 39.52 10.10 5.62
N GLN A 132 39.56 9.19 4.65
CA GLN A 132 40.68 8.27 4.44
C GLN A 132 41.98 9.01 4.07
N ARG A 133 41.91 10.05 3.23
CA ARG A 133 43.08 10.91 2.94
C ARG A 133 43.59 11.63 4.19
N LEU A 134 42.68 12.18 5.00
CA LEU A 134 43.04 12.86 6.25
C LEU A 134 43.65 11.89 7.29
N ALA A 135 43.15 10.65 7.37
CA ALA A 135 43.71 9.62 8.25
C ALA A 135 45.10 9.15 7.78
N GLY A 136 45.29 8.94 6.47
CA GLY A 136 46.59 8.62 5.87
C GLY A 136 47.64 9.71 6.11
N PHE A 137 47.24 10.99 6.03
CA PHE A 137 48.12 12.13 6.31
C PHE A 137 48.53 12.19 7.79
N ARG A 138 47.61 11.87 8.72
CA ARG A 138 47.92 11.81 10.17
C ARG A 138 48.85 10.65 10.54
N CYS A 139 48.73 9.49 9.87
CA CYS A 139 49.65 8.36 10.08
C CYS A 139 51.05 8.62 9.49
N GLY A 140 51.16 9.34 8.37
CA GLY A 140 52.44 9.71 7.76
C GLY A 140 53.28 10.65 8.63
N ASN A 141 52.64 11.58 9.35
CA ASN A 141 53.34 12.51 10.24
C ASN A 141 53.72 11.93 11.61
N ARG A 142 53.17 10.77 12.01
CA ARG A 142 53.52 10.11 13.29
C ARG A 142 54.78 9.24 13.22
N LYS A 143 55.33 9.00 12.03
CA LYS A 143 56.57 8.23 11.82
C LYS A 143 57.83 9.10 11.61
N ARG A 144 57.72 10.42 11.76
CA ARG A 144 58.84 11.38 11.71
C ARG A 144 58.98 12.14 13.02
N VAL A 145 59.24 11.44 14.11
CA VAL A 145 59.89 11.97 15.33
C VAL A 145 60.79 10.87 15.87
#